data_AF-A0A915DTX5-F1
#
_entry.id   AF-A0A915DTX5-F1
#
_cell.length_a   1.000
_cell.length_b   1.000
_cell.length_c   1.000
_cell.angle_alpha   90.00
_cell.angle_beta   90.00
_cell.angle_gamma   90.00
#
_symmetry.space_group_name_H-M   'P 1'
#
loop_
_entity.id
_entity.type
_entity.pdbx_description
1 polymer ?
#
loop_
_entity_poly.entity_id
_entity_poly.type
_entity_poly.pdbx_seq_one_letter_code
_entity_poly.pdbx_strand_id
1 'polypeptide(L)'
;MATISTVSTNTADTGEGTSTGSSSACPEMSAEQEFCLYELETTDSTSVGLVLRAIYDTGDVHNFTRALERRIAHYDKNILKVCTYHYQGFLDSMRQLSNLSEKCGEIKANTLDQFSHPN
;
A
#
# COMPACT_ATOMS: atom_id res chain seq x y z
N MET A 1 8.11 -26.25 -30.57
CA MET A 1 9.40 -25.89 -29.98
C MET A 1 9.32 -24.44 -29.56
N ALA A 2 9.17 -24.15 -28.26
CA ALA A 2 9.09 -22.79 -27.74
C ALA A 2 10.48 -22.37 -27.24
N THR A 3 11.04 -21.34 -27.83
CA THR A 3 12.31 -20.72 -27.41
C THR A 3 12.07 -19.82 -26.20
N ILE A 4 12.64 -20.17 -25.06
CA ILE A 4 12.68 -19.29 -23.88
C ILE A 4 13.87 -18.33 -24.09
N SER A 5 13.58 -17.03 -24.22
CA SER A 5 14.61 -15.98 -24.16
C SER A 5 14.92 -15.67 -22.70
N THR A 6 16.15 -15.96 -22.28
CA THR A 6 16.70 -15.55 -21.00
C THR A 6 17.07 -14.07 -21.08
N VAL A 7 16.40 -13.21 -20.30
CA VAL A 7 16.87 -11.84 -20.03
C VAL A 7 17.71 -11.88 -18.75
N SER A 8 18.98 -11.51 -18.88
CA SER A 8 19.89 -11.26 -17.77
C SER A 8 19.58 -9.89 -17.16
N THR A 9 19.16 -9.86 -15.90
CA THR A 9 19.11 -8.61 -15.11
C THR A 9 20.43 -8.45 -14.37
N ASN A 10 21.29 -7.57 -14.87
CA ASN A 10 22.42 -7.04 -14.11
C ASN A 10 21.88 -6.04 -13.07
N THR A 11 22.06 -6.34 -11.79
CA THR A 11 21.89 -5.37 -10.71
C THR A 11 23.15 -4.51 -10.62
N ALA A 12 23.12 -3.32 -11.22
CA ALA A 12 24.08 -2.27 -10.91
C ALA A 12 23.60 -1.51 -9.67
N ASP A 13 24.36 -1.67 -8.59
CA ASP A 13 24.33 -0.82 -7.40
C ASP A 13 24.64 0.62 -7.79
N THR A 14 23.76 1.54 -7.43
CA THR A 14 24.05 2.99 -7.40
C THR A 14 23.18 3.59 -6.32
N GLY A 15 23.78 3.71 -5.14
CA GLY A 15 23.29 4.61 -4.11
C GLY A 15 23.47 6.06 -4.58
N GLU A 16 22.35 6.76 -4.71
CA GLU A 16 22.16 8.16 -4.31
C GLU A 16 20.70 8.51 -4.60
N GLY A 17 19.94 8.75 -3.54
CA GLY A 17 18.52 9.03 -3.59
C GLY A 17 18.14 9.83 -2.36
N THR A 18 18.78 10.99 -2.22
CA THR A 18 18.36 12.09 -1.37
C THR A 18 16.83 12.22 -1.39
N SER A 19 16.17 11.86 -0.30
CA SER A 19 14.73 12.06 -0.11
C SER A 19 14.44 13.52 0.25
N THR A 20 14.91 14.45 -0.59
CA THR A 20 14.38 15.81 -0.63
C THR A 20 13.26 15.81 -1.63
N GLY A 21 12.03 15.62 -1.13
CA GLY A 21 10.84 15.47 -1.95
C GLY A 21 9.62 16.04 -1.26
N SER A 22 9.66 17.36 -1.09
CA SER A 22 8.52 18.26 -0.92
C SER A 22 7.66 18.01 0.31
N SER A 23 7.89 18.83 1.34
CA SER A 23 6.78 19.42 2.09
C SER A 23 5.88 20.11 1.06
N SER A 24 4.97 19.36 0.42
CA SER A 24 3.80 19.98 -0.16
C SER A 24 3.10 20.57 1.05
N ALA A 25 3.28 21.88 1.26
CA ALA A 25 2.40 22.63 2.12
C ALA A 25 1.01 22.41 1.53
N CYS A 26 0.32 21.42 2.07
CA CYS A 26 -1.10 21.26 1.85
C CYS A 26 -1.68 22.55 2.44
N PRO A 27 -2.47 23.33 1.70
CA PRO A 27 -3.21 24.41 2.32
C PRO A 27 -3.92 23.80 3.53
N GLU A 28 -3.62 24.32 4.72
CA GLU A 28 -4.27 23.87 5.94
C GLU A 28 -5.78 23.95 5.68
N MET A 29 -6.44 22.78 5.73
CA MET A 29 -7.89 22.72 5.59
C MET A 29 -8.48 23.53 6.73
N SER A 30 -9.48 24.38 6.45
CA SER A 30 -10.06 25.17 7.52
C SER A 30 -10.73 24.26 8.55
N ALA A 31 -10.81 24.71 9.80
CA ALA A 31 -11.49 23.94 10.85
C ALA A 31 -12.97 23.65 10.49
N GLU A 32 -13.62 24.56 9.76
CA GLU A 32 -14.99 24.40 9.26
C GLU A 32 -15.07 23.30 8.19
N GLN A 33 -14.10 23.23 7.29
CA GLN A 33 -14.02 22.17 6.27
C GLN A 33 -13.73 20.82 6.90
N GLU A 34 -12.83 20.76 7.88
CA GLU A 34 -12.53 19.56 8.66
C GLU A 34 -13.77 19.06 9.40
N PHE A 35 -14.51 19.97 10.04
CA PHE A 35 -15.75 19.65 10.74
C PHE A 35 -16.82 19.11 9.79
N CYS A 36 -17.06 19.75 8.65
CA CYS A 36 -18.06 19.29 7.67
C CYS A 36 -17.71 17.90 7.10
N LEU A 37 -16.43 17.64 6.84
CA LEU A 37 -15.97 16.33 6.37
C LEU A 37 -16.12 15.26 7.46
N TYR A 38 -15.77 15.57 8.70
CA TYR A 38 -15.96 14.66 9.83
C TYR A 38 -17.44 14.31 10.05
N GLU A 39 -18.33 15.31 10.03
CA GLU A 39 -19.77 15.08 10.09
C GLU A 39 -20.22 14.17 8.94
N LEU A 40 -19.77 14.44 7.71
CA LEU A 40 -20.12 13.60 6.56
C LEU A 40 -19.63 12.16 6.70
N GLU A 41 -18.43 11.95 7.23
CA GLU A 41 -17.80 10.63 7.42
C GLU A 41 -18.44 9.81 8.54
N THR A 42 -19.00 10.47 9.56
CA THR A 42 -19.56 9.83 10.75
C THR A 42 -21.08 9.75 10.75
N THR A 43 -21.74 10.52 9.87
CA THR A 43 -23.20 10.50 9.71
C THR A 43 -23.66 9.23 9.02
N ASP A 44 -24.76 8.64 9.51
CA ASP A 44 -25.40 7.51 8.85
C ASP A 44 -25.85 7.86 7.42
N SER A 45 -25.81 6.88 6.52
CA SER A 45 -26.16 7.07 5.11
C SER A 45 -27.59 7.59 4.90
N THR A 46 -28.52 7.31 5.82
CA THR A 46 -29.91 7.80 5.76
C THR A 46 -30.02 9.30 6.03
N SER A 47 -29.07 9.86 6.79
CA SER A 47 -29.07 11.25 7.25
C SER A 47 -28.04 12.15 6.54
N VAL A 48 -27.24 11.59 5.64
CA VAL A 48 -26.20 12.33 4.89
C VAL A 48 -26.75 13.55 4.14
N GLY A 49 -28.01 13.48 3.68
CA GLY A 49 -28.69 14.58 2.99
C GLY A 49 -28.84 15.84 3.85
N LEU A 50 -28.93 15.70 5.19
CA LEU A 50 -29.01 16.84 6.11
C LEU A 50 -27.68 17.60 6.19
N VAL A 51 -26.57 16.87 6.24
CA VAL A 51 -25.21 17.44 6.24
C VAL A 51 -24.95 18.17 4.92
N LEU A 52 -25.30 17.54 3.79
CA LEU A 52 -25.16 18.16 2.46
C LEU A 52 -26.04 19.41 2.31
N ARG A 53 -27.25 19.41 2.86
CA ARG A 53 -28.14 20.57 2.85
C ARG A 53 -27.53 21.73 3.65
N ALA A 54 -26.98 21.46 4.82
CA ALA A 54 -26.30 22.48 5.63
C ALA A 54 -25.09 23.10 4.89
N ILE A 55 -24.28 22.28 4.21
CA ILE A 55 -23.14 22.76 3.39
C ILE A 55 -23.62 23.60 2.19
N TYR A 56 -24.73 23.23 1.58
CA TYR A 56 -25.30 24.00 0.48
C TYR A 56 -25.80 25.37 0.96
N ASP A 57 -26.50 25.39 2.10
CA ASP A 57 -27.11 26.60 2.66
C ASP A 57 -26.06 27.62 3.12
N THR A 58 -24.84 27.20 3.48
CA THR A 58 -23.72 28.12 3.79
C THR A 58 -23.07 28.75 2.55
N GLY A 59 -23.37 28.25 1.34
CA GLY A 59 -22.83 28.78 0.09
C GLY A 59 -21.37 28.42 -0.20
N ASP A 60 -20.75 27.56 0.62
CA ASP A 60 -19.32 27.21 0.50
C ASP A 60 -19.05 25.92 -0.29
N VAL A 61 -19.98 25.55 -1.18
CA VAL A 61 -19.96 24.25 -1.88
C VAL A 61 -18.67 24.03 -2.65
N HIS A 62 -18.14 25.04 -3.35
CA HIS A 62 -16.91 24.89 -4.14
C HIS A 62 -15.67 24.62 -3.29
N ASN A 63 -15.52 25.28 -2.14
CA ASN A 63 -14.37 25.01 -1.27
C ASN A 63 -14.54 23.67 -0.56
N PHE A 64 -15.77 23.32 -0.16
CA PHE A 64 -16.06 21.99 0.38
C PHE A 64 -15.75 20.88 -0.63
N THR A 65 -16.16 21.00 -1.90
CA THR A 65 -15.82 20.02 -2.94
C THR A 65 -14.31 19.84 -3.06
N ARG A 66 -13.54 20.93 -3.06
CA ARG A 66 -12.08 20.86 -3.10
C ARG A 66 -11.49 20.21 -1.83
N ALA A 67 -12.07 20.46 -0.66
CA ALA A 67 -11.68 19.80 0.59
C ALA A 67 -11.95 18.29 0.52
N LEU A 68 -13.12 17.89 0.01
CA LEU A 68 -13.52 16.51 -0.19
C LEU A 68 -12.60 15.77 -1.16
N GLU A 69 -12.25 16.37 -2.30
CA GLU A 69 -11.29 15.79 -3.25
C GLU A 69 -9.93 15.51 -2.61
N ARG A 70 -9.43 16.44 -1.78
CA ARG A 70 -8.18 16.23 -1.04
C ARG A 70 -8.29 15.12 -0.01
N ARG A 71 -9.42 15.04 0.70
CA ARG A 71 -9.70 13.99 1.68
C ARG A 71 -9.74 12.61 1.03
N ILE A 72 -10.41 12.48 -0.12
CA ILE A 72 -10.43 11.26 -0.93
C ILE A 72 -9.01 10.87 -1.36
N ALA A 73 -8.24 11.80 -1.93
CA ALA A 73 -6.86 11.52 -2.34
C ALA A 73 -5.95 11.11 -1.16
N HIS A 74 -6.19 11.67 0.03
CA HIS A 74 -5.50 11.27 1.25
C HIS A 74 -5.86 9.82 1.64
N TYR A 75 -7.13 9.44 1.57
CA TYR A 75 -7.56 8.07 1.81
C TYR A 75 -7.00 7.10 0.78
N ASP A 76 -7.01 7.45 -0.51
CA ASP A 76 -6.41 6.61 -1.56
C ASP A 76 -4.93 6.30 -1.27
N LYS A 77 -4.17 7.32 -0.85
CA LYS A 77 -2.77 7.14 -0.47
C LYS A 77 -2.60 6.22 0.73
N ASN A 78 -3.45 6.36 1.76
CA ASN A 78 -3.40 5.52 2.95
C ASN A 78 -3.82 4.08 2.65
N ILE A 79 -4.87 3.89 1.86
CA ILE A 79 -5.32 2.57 1.39
C ILE A 79 -4.19 1.91 0.61
N LEU A 80 -3.59 2.60 -0.37
CA LEU A 80 -2.48 2.09 -1.15
C LEU A 80 -1.29 1.69 -0.27
N LYS A 81 -0.96 2.49 0.75
CA LYS A 81 0.11 2.18 1.71
C LYS A 81 -0.18 0.88 2.46
N VAL A 82 -1.41 0.70 2.96
CA VAL A 82 -1.83 -0.52 3.66
C VAL A 82 -1.80 -1.73 2.71
N CYS A 83 -2.35 -1.59 1.51
CA CYS A 83 -2.32 -2.65 0.49
C CYS A 83 -0.89 -3.06 0.14
N THR A 84 0.00 -2.08 -0.05
CA THR A 84 1.41 -2.32 -0.38
C THR A 84 2.12 -3.06 0.75
N TYR A 85 1.89 -2.66 2.00
CA TYR A 85 2.45 -3.32 3.17
C TYR A 85 2.06 -4.81 3.23
N HIS A 86 0.77 -5.11 3.08
CA HIS A 86 0.29 -6.50 3.11
C HIS A 86 0.78 -7.33 1.92
N TYR A 87 0.84 -6.72 0.73
CA TYR A 87 1.38 -7.39 -0.46
C TYR A 87 2.86 -7.75 -0.29
N GLN A 88 3.66 -6.84 0.27
CA GLN A 88 5.06 -7.13 0.56
C GLN A 88 5.21 -8.26 1.59
N GLY A 89 4.41 -8.25 2.67
CA GLY A 89 4.41 -9.32 3.66
C GLY A 89 4.03 -10.68 3.08
N PHE A 90 3.13 -10.71 2.10
CA PHE A 90 2.81 -11.92 1.35
C PHE A 90 4.00 -12.42 0.52
N LEU A 91 4.69 -11.54 -0.22
CA LEU A 91 5.88 -11.89 -0.99
C LEU A 91 7.01 -12.42 -0.10
N ASP A 92 7.22 -11.79 1.06
CA ASP A 92 8.23 -12.23 2.02
C ASP A 92 7.91 -13.63 2.57
N SER A 93 6.64 -13.88 2.87
CA SER A 93 6.17 -15.22 3.29
C SER A 93 6.39 -16.28 2.21
N MET A 94 6.13 -15.96 0.94
CA MET A 94 6.41 -16.85 -0.19
C MET A 94 7.91 -17.16 -0.36
N ARG A 95 8.77 -16.16 -0.18
CA ARG A 95 10.23 -16.34 -0.23
C ARG A 95 10.71 -17.25 0.90
N GLN A 96 10.22 -17.04 2.11
CA GLN A 96 10.55 -17.87 3.26
C GLN A 96 10.14 -19.33 3.04
N LEU A 97 8.94 -19.56 2.51
CA LEU A 97 8.47 -20.91 2.18
C LEU A 97 9.37 -21.59 1.14
N SER A 98 9.76 -20.86 0.09
CA SER A 98 10.64 -21.39 -0.96
C SER A 98 12.01 -21.78 -0.40
N ASN A 99 12.61 -20.94 0.45
CA ASN A 99 13.88 -21.24 1.10
C ASN A 99 13.77 -22.42 2.08
N LEU A 100 12.66 -22.55 2.80
CA LEU A 100 12.41 -23.71 3.66
C LEU A 100 12.34 -25.00 2.83
N SER A 101 11.65 -24.96 1.69
CA SER A 101 11.56 -26.11 0.78
C SER A 101 12.92 -26.56 0.26
N GLU A 102 13.79 -25.60 -0.11
CA GLU A 102 15.17 -25.87 -0.54
C GLU A 102 15.98 -26.56 0.55
N LYS A 103 15.98 -25.98 1.77
CA LYS A 103 16.67 -26.55 2.94
C LYS A 103 16.18 -27.96 3.29
N CYS A 104 14.87 -28.21 3.21
CA CYS A 104 14.33 -29.54 3.41
C CYS A 104 14.82 -30.53 2.33
N GLY A 105 14.94 -30.07 1.08
CA GLY A 105 15.51 -30.85 -0.02
C GLY A 105 16.97 -31.22 0.23
N GLU A 106 17.80 -30.26 0.65
CA GLU A 106 19.21 -30.50 1.00
C GLU A 106 19.38 -31.51 2.14
N ILE A 107 18.60 -31.35 3.22
CA ILE A 107 18.61 -32.29 4.35
C ILE A 107 18.22 -33.70 3.90
N LYS A 108 17.22 -33.81 3.02
CA LYS A 108 16.79 -35.11 2.47
C LYS A 108 17.88 -35.77 1.61
N ALA A 109 18.58 -35.00 0.78
CA ALA A 109 19.68 -35.53 -0.02
C ALA A 109 20.84 -36.01 0.86
N ASN A 110 21.26 -35.18 1.82
CA ASN A 110 22.35 -35.50 2.74
C ASN A 110 22.08 -36.74 3.61
N THR A 111 20.83 -36.93 4.05
CA THR A 111 20.45 -38.14 4.79
C THR A 111 20.47 -39.37 3.88
N LEU A 112 19.97 -39.29 2.65
CA LEU A 112 20.00 -40.40 1.70
C LEU A 112 21.44 -40.83 1.32
N ASP A 113 22.36 -39.87 1.19
CA ASP A 113 23.77 -40.15 0.90
C ASP A 113 24.46 -40.88 2.06
N GLN A 114 24.16 -40.53 3.31
CA GLN A 114 24.71 -41.23 4.49
C GLN A 114 24.25 -42.69 4.61
N PHE A 115 23.03 -43.01 4.17
CA PHE A 115 22.51 -44.39 4.22
C PHE A 115 22.89 -45.24 2.99
N SER A 116 23.44 -44.63 1.93
CA SER A 116 23.88 -45.34 0.73
C SER A 116 25.31 -45.92 0.84
N HIS A 117 26.04 -45.62 1.91
CA HIS A 117 27.30 -46.28 2.29
C HIS A 117 27.17 -46.94 3.68
N PRO A 118 26.57 -48.14 3.79
CA PRO A 118 26.60 -48.88 5.04
C PRO A 118 28.04 -49.38 5.30
N ASN A 119 28.51 -49.22 6.54
CA ASN A 119 29.74 -49.85 7.05
C ASN A 119 29.72 -51.37 6.85
#